data_AF-J9BQF3-F1
#
_entry.id   AF-J9BQF3-F1
#
_cell.length_a   1.000
_cell.length_b   1.000
_cell.length_c   1.000
_cell.angle_alpha   90.00
_cell.angle_beta   90.00
_cell.angle_gamma   90.00
#
_symmetry.space_group_name_H-M   'P 1'
#
loop_
_entity.id
_entity.type
_entity.pdbx_description
1 polymer ?
#
loop_
_entity_poly.entity_id
_entity_poly.type
_entity_poly.pdbx_seq_one_letter_code
_entity_poly.pdbx_strand_id
1 'polypeptide(L)'
;HYGDIAQMDGGKIEPVDIITFGSPCTDMSIAGRRAGLEGKQSVLFYEAIRIIKEMRRKTNGKYPRWICWENVPGAFSSNKGEDFRAVLEAIIGV
;
A
#
# COMPACT_ATOMS: atom_id res chain seq x y z
N HIS A 1 10.62 -13.30 -10.76
CA HIS A 1 9.50 -12.34 -10.79
C HIS A 1 8.27 -13.05 -10.23
N TYR A 2 7.56 -12.49 -9.24
CA TYR A 2 6.47 -13.17 -8.52
C TYR A 2 5.08 -13.06 -9.18
N GLY A 3 4.90 -12.15 -10.14
CA GLY A 3 3.63 -12.00 -10.87
C GLY A 3 2.72 -10.96 -10.24
N ASP A 4 1.40 -11.17 -10.35
CA ASP A 4 0.37 -10.27 -9.83
C ASP A 4 0.29 -10.35 -8.30
N ILE A 5 0.44 -9.20 -7.63
CA ILE A 5 0.39 -9.09 -6.16
C ILE A 5 -0.95 -9.57 -5.57
N ALA A 6 -2.05 -9.43 -6.31
CA ALA A 6 -3.36 -9.90 -5.88
C ALA A 6 -3.42 -11.43 -5.75
N GLN A 7 -2.51 -12.16 -6.40
CA GLN A 7 -2.40 -13.62 -6.34
C GLN A 7 -1.28 -14.10 -5.39
N MET A 8 -0.58 -13.17 -4.73
CA MET A 8 0.54 -13.49 -3.85
C MET A 8 0.09 -13.72 -2.40
N ASP A 9 0.79 -14.61 -1.71
CA ASP A 9 0.65 -14.89 -0.26
C ASP A 9 1.90 -14.38 0.46
N GLY A 10 1.77 -13.31 1.22
CA GLY A 10 2.86 -12.65 1.93
C GLY A 10 3.51 -13.51 3.01
N GLY A 11 2.82 -14.56 3.48
CA GLY A 11 3.37 -15.55 4.41
C GLY A 11 4.25 -16.60 3.74
N LYS A 12 4.27 -16.67 2.40
CA LYS A 12 5.10 -17.59 1.60
C LYS A 12 6.27 -16.91 0.89
N ILE A 13 6.33 -15.58 0.94
CA ILE A 13 7.46 -14.81 0.40
C ILE A 13 8.61 -14.86 1.41
N GLU A 14 9.84 -14.95 0.91
CA GLU A 14 11.04 -14.84 1.74
C GLU A 14 10.98 -13.52 2.54
N PRO A 15 11.13 -13.55 3.87
CA PRO A 15 11.09 -12.34 4.67
C PRO A 15 12.16 -11.33 4.26
N VAL A 16 11.78 -10.06 4.24
CA VAL A 16 12.68 -8.94 3.90
C VAL A 16 12.64 -7.86 4.97
N ASP A 17 13.74 -7.12 5.13
CA ASP A 17 13.81 -6.00 6.06
C ASP A 17 12.99 -4.79 5.60
N ILE A 18 12.93 -4.54 4.29
CA ILE A 18 12.32 -3.36 3.69
C ILE A 18 11.39 -3.77 2.55
N ILE A 19 10.17 -3.25 2.54
CA ILE A 19 9.27 -3.32 1.39
C ILE A 19 9.13 -1.93 0.77
N THR A 20 9.46 -1.80 -0.51
CA THR A 20 9.29 -0.56 -1.28
C THR A 20 8.18 -0.73 -2.31
N PHE A 21 7.24 0.20 -2.40
CA PHE A 21 6.15 0.11 -3.37
C PHE A 21 5.61 1.49 -3.77
N GLY A 22 5.12 1.56 -5.00
CA GLY A 22 4.33 2.68 -5.52
C GLY A 22 3.05 2.13 -6.13
N SER A 23 1.90 2.57 -5.62
CA SER A 23 0.59 2.19 -6.16
C SER A 23 0.16 3.18 -7.27
N PRO A 24 -0.55 2.73 -8.32
CA PRO A 24 -0.90 3.61 -9.44
C PRO A 24 -1.64 4.87 -8.98
N CYS A 25 -1.17 6.02 -9.45
CA CYS A 25 -1.62 7.35 -9.02
C CYS A 25 -2.85 7.87 -9.78
N THR A 26 -3.47 7.05 -10.64
CA THR A 26 -4.49 7.49 -11.61
C THR A 26 -5.75 8.07 -10.94
N ASP A 27 -6.09 7.60 -9.73
CA ASP A 27 -7.23 8.10 -8.95
C ASP A 27 -6.88 9.28 -8.01
N MET A 28 -5.58 9.59 -7.84
CA MET A 28 -5.05 10.67 -6.97
C MET A 28 -4.51 11.89 -7.75
N SER A 29 -4.53 11.84 -9.08
CA SER A 29 -4.10 12.94 -9.97
C SER A 29 -5.20 13.98 -10.17
N ILE A 30 -4.81 15.24 -10.37
CA ILE A 30 -5.70 16.35 -10.78
C ILE A 30 -6.46 16.02 -12.08
N ALA A 31 -5.87 15.18 -12.94
CA ALA A 31 -6.47 14.72 -14.19
C ALA A 31 -7.43 13.52 -14.05
N GLY A 32 -7.64 13.00 -12.82
CA GLY A 32 -8.50 11.85 -12.52
C GLY A 32 -9.87 12.22 -11.92
N ARG A 33 -10.69 11.20 -11.61
CA ARG A 33 -12.07 11.35 -11.09
C ARG A 33 -12.18 11.72 -9.60
N ARG A 34 -11.05 11.90 -8.89
CA ARG A 34 -10.99 12.14 -7.43
C ARG A 34 -11.84 11.12 -6.63
N ALA A 35 -11.84 9.86 -7.04
CA ALA A 35 -12.54 8.79 -6.32
C ALA A 35 -11.84 8.40 -5.00
N GLY A 36 -10.59 8.85 -4.82
CA GLY A 36 -9.82 8.59 -3.61
C GLY A 36 -9.57 7.09 -3.37
N LEU A 37 -9.43 6.70 -2.11
CA LEU A 37 -9.17 5.31 -1.72
C LEU A 37 -10.34 4.34 -1.94
N GLU A 38 -11.53 4.82 -2.32
CA GLU A 38 -12.66 3.98 -2.77
C GLU A 38 -12.59 3.64 -4.27
N GLY A 39 -11.63 4.22 -5.00
CA GLY A 39 -11.35 3.94 -6.40
C GLY A 39 -10.73 2.55 -6.65
N LYS A 40 -10.83 2.06 -7.89
CA LYS A 40 -10.29 0.76 -8.30
C LYS A 40 -8.75 0.69 -8.23
N GLN A 41 -8.04 1.82 -8.21
CA GLN A 41 -6.57 1.86 -8.14
C GLN A 41 -6.01 1.69 -6.71
N SER A 42 -6.81 1.96 -5.69
CA SER A 42 -6.49 1.77 -4.26
C SER A 42 -6.24 0.31 -3.90
N VAL A 43 -6.76 -0.61 -4.72
CA VAL A 43 -6.63 -2.05 -4.54
C VAL A 43 -5.15 -2.44 -4.42
N LEU A 44 -4.25 -1.92 -5.26
CA LEU A 44 -2.84 -2.32 -5.20
C LEU A 44 -2.10 -1.76 -3.99
N PHE A 45 -2.51 -0.61 -3.44
CA PHE A 45 -2.01 -0.14 -2.15
C PHE A 45 -2.42 -1.11 -1.04
N TYR A 46 -3.70 -1.49 -0.99
CA TYR A 46 -4.19 -2.42 0.01
C TYR A 46 -3.63 -3.83 -0.15
N GLU A 47 -3.35 -4.29 -1.37
CA GLU A 47 -2.63 -5.55 -1.61
C GLU A 47 -1.21 -5.51 -1.03
N ALA A 48 -0.48 -4.40 -1.21
CA ALA A 48 0.83 -4.23 -0.58
C ALA A 48 0.72 -4.27 0.96
N ILE A 49 -0.26 -3.56 1.53
CA ILE A 49 -0.55 -3.60 2.98
C ILE A 49 -0.90 -5.02 3.44
N ARG A 50 -1.68 -5.78 2.66
CA ARG A 50 -2.01 -7.19 2.97
C ARG A 50 -0.75 -8.05 3.03
N ILE A 51 0.12 -7.96 2.02
CA ILE A 51 1.40 -8.68 1.99
C ILE A 51 2.27 -8.33 3.21
N ILE A 52 2.36 -7.05 3.56
CA ILE A 52 3.11 -6.60 4.75
C ILE A 52 2.54 -7.24 6.02
N LYS A 53 1.21 -7.22 6.22
CA LYS A 53 0.56 -7.81 7.41
C LYS A 53 0.74 -9.33 7.47
N GLU A 54 0.62 -10.03 6.35
CA GLU A 54 0.84 -11.47 6.27
C GLU A 54 2.28 -11.85 6.62
N MET A 55 3.27 -11.11 6.10
CA MET A 55 4.68 -11.31 6.43
C MET A 55 4.95 -11.03 7.92
N ARG A 56 4.39 -9.94 8.49
CA ARG A 56 4.52 -9.64 9.93
C ARG A 56 3.93 -10.74 10.78
N ARG A 57 2.74 -11.22 10.44
CA ARG A 57 2.12 -12.35 11.16
C ARG A 57 2.99 -13.60 11.08
N LYS A 58 3.47 -13.96 9.89
CA LYS A 58 4.32 -15.15 9.68
C LYS A 58 5.64 -15.08 10.44
N THR A 59 6.18 -13.88 10.62
CA THR A 59 7.49 -13.65 11.24
C THR A 59 7.38 -13.17 12.69
N ASN A 60 6.20 -13.27 13.32
CA ASN A 60 5.94 -12.79 14.69
C ASN A 60 6.36 -11.34 14.91
N GLY A 61 6.04 -10.47 13.94
CA GLY A 61 6.32 -9.03 13.96
C GLY A 61 7.76 -8.65 13.61
N LYS A 62 8.63 -9.61 13.32
CA LYS A 62 10.05 -9.35 13.03
C LYS A 62 10.27 -8.65 11.68
N TYR A 63 9.49 -8.99 10.65
CA TYR A 63 9.65 -8.48 9.28
C TYR A 63 8.31 -8.11 8.61
N PRO A 64 8.28 -7.11 7.70
CA PRO A 64 9.37 -6.16 7.48
C PRO A 64 9.51 -5.16 8.62
N ARG A 65 10.68 -4.54 8.70
CA ARG A 65 11.03 -3.49 9.67
C ARG A 65 10.68 -2.11 9.13
N TRP A 66 10.74 -1.94 7.81
CA TRP A 66 10.50 -0.68 7.13
C TRP A 66 9.60 -0.87 5.93
N ILE A 67 8.78 0.15 5.69
CA ILE A 67 8.04 0.30 4.43
C ILE A 67 8.43 1.65 3.82
N CYS A 68 8.61 1.68 2.51
CA CYS A 68 8.80 2.90 1.74
C CYS A 68 7.70 2.96 0.69
N TRP A 69 6.77 3.88 0.87
CA TRP A 69 5.70 4.14 -0.08
C TRP A 69 6.01 5.43 -0.84
N GLU A 70 6.16 5.32 -2.15
CA GLU A 70 6.38 6.46 -3.04
C GLU A 70 5.08 6.79 -3.77
N ASN A 71 4.78 8.09 -3.88
CA ASN A 71 3.64 8.58 -4.63
C ASN A 71 3.81 10.05 -5.05
N VAL A 72 2.91 10.52 -5.91
CA VAL A 72 2.88 11.92 -6.39
C VAL A 72 2.44 12.89 -5.27
N PRO A 73 2.82 14.18 -5.33
CA PRO A 73 2.41 15.18 -4.33
C PRO A 73 0.88 15.31 -4.14
N GLY A 74 0.10 14.97 -5.16
CA GLY A 74 -1.37 14.92 -5.09
C GLY A 74 -1.90 13.98 -4.02
N ALA A 75 -1.15 12.94 -3.62
CA ALA A 75 -1.54 12.04 -2.54
C ALA A 75 -1.80 12.75 -1.22
N PHE A 76 -1.10 13.85 -0.93
CA PHE A 76 -1.29 14.64 0.30
C PHE A 76 -2.54 15.52 0.30
N SER A 77 -2.98 15.97 -0.89
CA SER A 77 -4.07 16.94 -1.03
C SER A 77 -5.35 16.36 -1.64
N SER A 78 -5.29 15.13 -2.14
CA SER A 78 -6.43 14.41 -2.70
C SER A 78 -7.54 14.25 -1.66
N ASN A 79 -8.79 14.40 -2.12
CA ASN A 79 -9.98 14.36 -1.29
C ASN A 79 -9.89 15.21 0.00
N LYS A 80 -9.29 16.42 -0.11
CA LYS A 80 -9.04 17.33 1.03
C LYS A 80 -8.18 16.71 2.15
N GLY A 81 -7.29 15.78 1.80
CA GLY A 81 -6.40 15.09 2.72
C GLY A 81 -6.94 13.76 3.26
N GLU A 82 -8.20 13.41 2.97
CA GLU A 82 -8.81 12.16 3.45
C GLU A 82 -8.10 10.91 2.91
N ASP A 83 -7.60 10.96 1.68
CA ASP A 83 -6.86 9.82 1.12
C ASP A 83 -5.53 9.60 1.86
N PHE A 84 -4.83 10.69 2.21
CA PHE A 84 -3.62 10.59 3.00
C PHE A 84 -3.91 10.08 4.42
N ARG A 85 -5.01 10.52 5.03
CA ARG A 85 -5.47 9.99 6.33
C ARG A 85 -5.67 8.48 6.26
N ALA A 86 -6.40 7.99 5.25
CA ALA A 86 -6.67 6.56 5.13
C ALA A 86 -5.42 5.72 4.76
N VAL A 87 -4.43 6.30 4.08
CA VAL A 87 -3.09 5.68 3.95
C VAL A 87 -2.43 5.53 5.33
N LEU A 88 -2.40 6.59 6.13
CA LEU A 88 -1.82 6.55 7.47
C LEU A 88 -2.52 5.52 8.35
N GLU A 89 -3.85 5.46 8.33
CA GLU A 89 -4.63 4.47 9.08
C GLU A 89 -4.32 3.04 8.66
N ALA A 90 -4.22 2.79 7.34
CA ALA A 90 -3.88 1.47 6.83
C ALA A 90 -2.47 1.02 7.28
N ILE A 91 -1.51 1.94 7.29
CA ILE A 91 -0.12 1.70 7.73
C ILE A 91 -0.03 1.52 9.26
N ILE A 92 -0.74 2.34 10.05
CA ILE A 92 -0.76 2.21 11.52
C ILE A 92 -1.39 0.88 11.95
N GLY A 93 -2.36 0.37 11.18
CA GLY A 93 -3.02 -0.91 11.45
C GLY A 93 -2.22 -2.16 11.06
N VAL A 94 -0.92 -2.04 10.76
CA VAL A 94 0.02 -3.13 10.39
C VAL A 94 0.73 -3.70 11.62
#